data_AF-A0A424Z2V4-F1
#
_entry.id   AF-A0A424Z2V4-F1
#
_cell.length_a   1.000
_cell.length_b   1.000
_cell.length_c   1.000
_cell.angle_alpha   90.00
_cell.angle_beta   90.00
_cell.angle_gamma   90.00
#
_symmetry.space_group_name_H-M   'P 1'
#
loop_
_entity.id
_entity.type
_entity.pdbx_description
1 polymer ?
#
loop_
_entity_poly.entity_id
_entity_poly.type
_entity_poly.pdbx_seq_one_letter_code
_entity_poly.pdbx_strand_id
1 'polypeptide(L)'
;NDHIGTDFDPDDFEHVAFFNKELSRIEMHLKAKRDLVVKSGLFEERFIFKKGETIHTENSQKYTVQHIYDMANTAGLFVSDIFSDEKNWFSLAEMVKK
;
A
#
# COMPACT_ATOMS: atom_id res chain seq x y z
N ASN A 1 -12.95 -2.32 -14.58
CA ASN A 1 -13.85 -2.36 -15.74
C ASN A 1 -14.00 -3.77 -16.27
N ASP A 2 -12.92 -4.38 -16.75
CA ASP A 2 -13.01 -5.66 -17.49
C ASP A 2 -13.49 -6.86 -16.66
N HIS A 3 -13.17 -6.93 -15.37
CA HIS A 3 -13.53 -8.09 -14.53
C HIS A 3 -14.96 -8.05 -14.00
N ILE A 4 -15.51 -6.86 -13.72
CA ILE A 4 -16.81 -6.70 -13.04
C ILE A 4 -17.70 -5.64 -13.71
N GLY A 5 -17.44 -5.32 -14.97
CA GLY A 5 -18.26 -4.43 -15.78
C GLY A 5 -18.43 -3.02 -15.22
N THR A 6 -17.42 -2.48 -14.53
CA THR A 6 -17.42 -1.09 -14.07
C THR A 6 -17.04 -0.10 -15.18
N ASP A 7 -17.36 1.18 -14.99
CA ASP A 7 -17.07 2.27 -15.92
C ASP A 7 -16.07 3.32 -15.35
N PHE A 8 -15.10 2.89 -14.53
CA PHE A 8 -14.04 3.79 -14.06
C PHE A 8 -13.26 4.38 -15.24
N ASP A 9 -13.07 5.68 -15.26
CA ASP A 9 -12.10 6.35 -16.14
C ASP A 9 -10.83 6.67 -15.33
N PRO A 10 -9.67 6.04 -15.62
CA PRO A 10 -8.42 6.35 -14.92
C PRO A 10 -8.03 7.83 -14.98
N ASP A 11 -8.39 8.54 -16.05
CA ASP A 11 -8.03 9.95 -16.22
C ASP A 11 -8.81 10.86 -15.26
N ASP A 12 -9.90 10.39 -14.66
CA ASP A 12 -10.64 11.11 -13.62
C ASP A 12 -9.97 11.07 -12.24
N PHE A 13 -8.90 10.28 -12.08
CA PHE A 13 -8.18 10.15 -10.82
C PHE A 13 -6.73 10.65 -10.92
N GLU A 14 -6.27 11.28 -9.85
CA GLU A 14 -4.87 11.67 -9.63
C GLU A 14 -4.21 10.65 -8.72
N HIS A 15 -3.01 10.19 -9.07
CA HIS A 15 -2.21 9.35 -8.19
C HIS A 15 -1.56 10.20 -7.09
N VAL A 16 -1.82 9.84 -5.84
CA VAL A 16 -1.27 10.53 -4.67
C VAL A 16 -0.49 9.52 -3.83
N ALA A 17 0.80 9.79 -3.63
CA ALA A 17 1.67 9.01 -2.76
C ALA A 17 2.29 9.90 -1.69
N PHE A 18 2.19 9.48 -0.43
CA PHE A 18 2.77 10.22 0.69
C PHE A 18 3.28 9.27 1.78
N PHE A 19 4.23 9.75 2.58
CA PHE A 19 4.75 9.00 3.72
C PHE A 19 3.91 9.29 4.96
N ASN A 20 3.19 8.27 5.44
CA ASN A 20 2.55 8.29 6.74
C ASN A 20 3.60 8.01 7.82
N LYS A 21 4.04 9.08 8.51
CA LYS A 21 5.08 9.01 9.53
C LYS A 21 4.69 8.20 10.76
N GLU A 22 3.43 8.27 11.17
CA GLU A 22 2.92 7.57 12.35
C GLU A 22 2.95 6.06 12.14
N LEU A 23 2.57 5.62 10.94
CA LEU A 23 2.54 4.20 10.57
C LEU A 23 3.80 3.72 9.84
N SER A 24 4.80 4.59 9.65
CA SER A 24 6.06 4.29 8.95
C SER A 24 5.89 3.61 7.59
N ARG A 25 5.00 4.14 6.74
CA ARG A 25 4.70 3.56 5.43
C ARG A 25 4.47 4.60 4.36
N ILE A 26 4.73 4.23 3.11
CA ILE A 26 4.17 4.95 1.97
C ILE A 26 2.74 4.46 1.78
N GLU A 27 1.81 5.41 1.66
CA GLU A 27 0.44 5.14 1.25
C GLU A 27 0.25 5.62 -0.19
N MET A 28 -0.47 4.82 -0.97
CA MET A 28 -0.86 5.17 -2.34
C MET A 28 -2.37 5.27 -2.43
N HIS A 29 -2.82 6.34 -3.07
CA HIS A 29 -4.22 6.69 -3.20
C HIS A 29 -4.54 7.11 -4.64
N LEU A 30 -5.79 6.89 -5.03
CA LEU A 30 -6.41 7.49 -6.21
C LEU A 30 -7.36 8.59 -5.74
N LYS A 31 -7.09 9.84 -6.11
CA LYS A 31 -7.87 11.01 -5.72
C LYS A 31 -8.77 11.47 -6.85
N ALA A 32 -10.07 11.58 -6.62
CA ALA A 32 -11.01 12.04 -7.63
C ALA A 32 -10.74 13.52 -8.01
N LYS A 33 -10.55 13.81 -9.29
CA LYS A 33 -10.29 15.18 -9.78
C LYS A 33 -11.55 16.06 -9.82
N ARG A 34 -12.73 15.43 -9.78
CA ARG A 34 -14.06 16.04 -9.81
C ARG A 34 -15.06 15.15 -9.06
N ASP A 35 -16.32 15.59 -8.98
CA ASP A 35 -17.40 14.71 -8.54
C ASP A 35 -17.63 13.61 -9.61
N LEU A 36 -17.66 12.35 -9.16
CA LEU A 36 -17.74 11.16 -10.02
C LEU A 36 -18.89 10.26 -9.56
N VAL A 37 -19.48 9.56 -10.51
CA VAL A 37 -20.41 8.46 -10.26
C VAL A 37 -19.97 7.30 -11.12
N VAL A 38 -19.49 6.24 -10.47
CA VAL A 38 -19.07 4.99 -11.11
C VAL A 38 -20.17 3.96 -10.91
N LYS A 39 -20.44 3.19 -11.95
CA LYS A 39 -21.50 2.18 -12.01
C LYS A 39 -20.92 0.85 -12.46
N SER A 40 -21.68 -0.20 -12.23
CA SER A 40 -21.47 -1.51 -12.83
C SER A 40 -22.81 -2.08 -13.26
N GLY A 41 -22.84 -2.87 -14.33
CA GLY A 41 -24.03 -3.65 -14.69
C GLY A 41 -24.34 -4.79 -13.71
N LEU A 42 -23.44 -5.11 -12.78
CA LEU A 42 -23.58 -6.20 -11.82
C LEU A 42 -24.16 -5.76 -10.46
N PHE A 43 -24.21 -4.46 -10.19
CA PHE A 43 -24.68 -3.90 -8.94
C PHE A 43 -25.71 -2.80 -9.23
N GLU A 44 -26.80 -2.74 -8.44
CA GLU A 44 -27.77 -1.64 -8.55
C GLU A 44 -27.22 -0.33 -7.95
N GLU A 45 -26.32 -0.46 -6.97
CA GLU A 45 -25.70 0.66 -6.28
C GLU A 45 -24.71 1.40 -7.18
N ARG A 46 -24.58 2.71 -6.92
CA ARG A 46 -23.63 3.59 -7.59
C ARG A 46 -22.56 4.03 -6.60
N PHE A 47 -21.31 3.97 -7.01
CA PHE A 47 -20.20 4.50 -6.24
C PHE A 47 -20.08 5.99 -6.54
N ILE A 48 -20.30 6.82 -5.54
CA ILE A 48 -20.24 8.28 -5.67
C ILE A 48 -18.97 8.75 -4.99
N PHE A 49 -18.15 9.51 -5.72
CA PHE A 49 -16.96 10.15 -5.18
C PHE A 49 -17.11 11.65 -5.29
N LYS A 50 -16.77 12.39 -4.23
CA LYS A 50 -16.65 13.85 -4.28
C LYS A 50 -15.28 14.27 -4.76
N LYS A 51 -15.19 15.44 -5.39
CA LYS A 51 -13.91 16.02 -5.77
C LYS A 51 -12.96 16.04 -4.57
N GLY A 52 -11.80 15.43 -4.75
CA GLY A 52 -10.75 15.34 -3.74
C GLY A 52 -10.87 14.14 -2.79
N GLU A 53 -11.96 13.39 -2.83
CA GLU A 53 -12.07 12.11 -2.13
C GLU A 53 -11.06 11.10 -2.67
N THR A 54 -10.56 10.23 -1.80
CA THR A 54 -9.48 9.30 -2.13
C THR A 54 -9.86 7.86 -1.89
N ILE A 55 -9.50 6.98 -2.82
CA ILE A 55 -9.47 5.54 -2.65
C ILE A 55 -8.06 5.16 -2.21
N HIS A 56 -7.89 4.57 -1.03
CA HIS A 56 -6.62 3.99 -0.61
C HIS A 56 -6.38 2.68 -1.37
N THR A 57 -5.25 2.56 -2.06
CA THR A 57 -4.95 1.40 -2.90
C THR A 57 -3.87 0.51 -2.32
N GLU A 58 -2.89 1.06 -1.61
CA GLU A 58 -1.74 0.26 -1.16
C GLU A 58 -1.01 0.87 0.05
N ASN A 59 -0.43 -0.03 0.86
CA ASN A 59 0.52 0.26 1.92
C ASN A 59 1.88 -0.38 1.63
N SER A 60 2.94 0.43 1.59
CA SER A 60 4.32 -0.05 1.54
C SER A 60 5.03 0.27 2.86
N GLN A 61 4.98 -0.69 3.79
CA GLN A 61 5.58 -0.60 5.12
C GLN A 61 7.10 -0.47 5.03
N LYS A 62 7.68 0.37 5.88
CA LYS A 62 9.13 0.56 5.99
C LYS A 62 9.61 0.02 7.33
N TYR A 63 10.72 -0.72 7.30
CA TYR A 63 11.21 -1.46 8.44
C TYR A 63 12.57 -0.93 8.86
N THR A 64 12.76 -0.81 10.17
CA THR A 64 14.08 -0.69 10.76
C THR A 64 14.64 -2.08 10.99
N VAL A 65 15.96 -2.18 11.16
CA VAL A 65 16.62 -3.42 11.58
C VAL A 65 16.02 -3.96 12.88
N GLN A 66 15.66 -3.09 13.84
CA GLN A 66 15.01 -3.51 15.09
C GLN A 66 13.65 -4.15 14.83
N HIS A 67 12.82 -3.59 13.94
CA HIS A 67 11.54 -4.21 13.57
C HIS A 67 11.72 -5.62 13.01
N ILE A 68 12.79 -5.87 12.24
CA ILE A 68 13.09 -7.19 11.70
C ILE A 68 13.39 -8.18 12.82
N TYR A 69 14.23 -7.81 13.79
CA TYR A 69 14.52 -8.64 14.97
C TYR A 69 13.26 -8.94 15.79
N ASP A 70 12.44 -7.94 16.03
CA ASP A 70 11.21 -8.09 16.82
C ASP A 70 10.23 -9.06 16.12
N MET A 71 10.02 -8.89 14.81
CA MET A 71 9.18 -9.79 14.00
C MET A 71 9.71 -11.23 13.99
N ALA A 72 11.02 -11.41 13.80
CA ALA A 72 11.63 -12.73 13.83
C ALA A 72 11.44 -13.40 15.20
N ASN A 73 11.68 -12.66 16.28
CA ASN A 73 11.51 -13.15 17.64
C ASN A 73 10.06 -13.60 17.92
N THR A 74 9.08 -12.78 17.55
CA THR A 74 7.64 -13.10 17.65
C THR A 74 7.27 -14.32 16.82
N ALA A 75 7.88 -14.51 15.65
CA ALA A 75 7.67 -15.67 14.79
C ALA A 75 8.41 -16.94 15.25
N GLY A 76 9.19 -16.89 16.34
CA GLY A 76 10.00 -18.02 16.80
C GLY A 76 11.25 -18.28 15.94
N LEU A 77 11.71 -17.26 15.22
CA LEU A 77 12.92 -17.29 14.39
C LEU A 77 14.04 -16.48 15.03
N PHE A 78 15.27 -16.79 14.64
CA PHE A 78 16.48 -16.04 14.96
C PHE A 78 17.04 -15.43 13.67
N VAL A 79 17.39 -14.14 13.68
CA VAL A 79 18.05 -13.49 12.54
C VAL A 79 19.54 -13.80 12.61
N SER A 80 20.04 -14.60 11.67
CA SER A 80 21.46 -14.98 11.61
C SER A 80 22.31 -13.84 11.07
N ASP A 81 21.87 -13.24 9.97
CA ASP A 81 22.59 -12.18 9.26
C ASP A 81 21.63 -11.18 8.61
N ILE A 82 22.14 -9.97 8.37
CA ILE A 82 21.46 -8.93 7.59
C ILE A 82 22.42 -8.40 6.54
N PHE A 83 22.02 -8.49 5.28
CA PHE A 83 22.75 -7.97 4.14
C PHE A 83 22.06 -6.70 3.65
N SER A 84 22.81 -5.66 3.33
CA SER A 84 22.26 -4.42 2.79
C SER A 84 23.10 -3.92 1.61
N ASP A 85 22.49 -3.14 0.73
CA ASP A 85 23.24 -2.42 -0.30
C ASP A 85 24.16 -1.36 0.32
N GLU A 86 25.11 -0.84 -0.46
CA GLU A 86 26.12 0.13 0.02
C GLU A 86 25.51 1.40 0.64
N LYS A 87 24.28 1.77 0.26
CA LYS A 87 23.57 2.95 0.77
C LYS A 87 22.59 2.63 1.89
N ASN A 88 22.46 1.36 2.28
CA ASN A 88 21.52 0.89 3.30
C ASN A 88 20.05 1.27 2.99
N TRP A 89 19.64 1.24 1.73
CA TRP A 89 18.26 1.53 1.32
C TRP A 89 17.37 0.30 1.32
N PHE A 90 17.96 -0.87 1.14
CA PHE A 90 17.27 -2.15 1.17
C PHE A 90 18.12 -3.19 1.89
N SER A 91 17.45 -4.03 2.68
CA SER A 91 18.10 -5.09 3.44
C SER A 91 17.40 -6.44 3.22
N LEU A 92 18.20 -7.49 3.12
CA LEU A 92 17.77 -8.88 3.12
C LEU A 92 18.19 -9.50 4.46
N ALA A 93 17.24 -10.06 5.20
CA ALA A 93 17.50 -10.73 6.47
C ALA A 93 17.46 -12.25 6.29
N GLU A 94 18.53 -12.92 6.69
CA GLU A 94 18.56 -14.37 6.82
C GLU A 94 18.00 -14.74 8.21
N MET A 95 17.05 -15.67 8.23
CA MET A 95 16.39 -16.11 9.46
C MET A 95 16.37 -17.63 9.55
N VAL A 96 16.70 -18.14 10.71
CA VAL A 96 16.70 -19.58 11.01
C VAL A 96 15.71 -19.89 12.12
N LYS A 97 15.18 -21.12 12.11
CA LYS A 97 14.31 -21.58 13.18
C LYS A 97 15.11 -21.65 14.49
N LYS A 98 14.52 -21.19 15.59
CA LYS A 98 15.07 -21.41 16.92
C LYS A 98 15.06 -22.88 17.31
#